data_AF-A0A821GEE3-F1
#
_entry.id   AF-A0A821GEE3-F1
#
_cell.length_a   1.000
_cell.length_b   1.000
_cell.length_c   1.000
_cell.angle_alpha   90.00
_cell.angle_beta   90.00
_cell.angle_gamma   90.00
#
_symmetry.space_group_name_H-M   'P 1'
#
loop_
_entity.id
_entity.type
_entity.pdbx_description
1 polymer ?
#
loop_
_entity_poly.entity_id
_entity_poly.type
_entity_poly.pdbx_seq_one_letter_code
_entity_poly.pdbx_strand_id
1 'polypeptide(L)'
;LLVLPSRDEMIRARILYDYFQEFSAKQYPELLSNVDSKNAFGVYFADRSQQMIKILTEIQAQVEKDKNTKREEVIQEKAKYDELMKQATELICECKTEYPYTKCDRCKMVQKANSMKVEIYECPIPSRRESALAVIFELQMPIEIRCYRDILWQFINRPNLVPSNNMNEWLSISPHRSKLSQYNNGSYERKVKLVSSTKSISQTHYFAPRPISCTILEDFLLENSLHVQISPTKPVAFQDECRTLTPQLTDSNYKLLQFSVDNTQFVQNRVIAQLSNCSSSVKSSQFIEFGSFRSGHRLQWWNLLSILELDSLSMNEECVAILITHSILQYGPVTENRENLICYWCPESHEQLLDDGFVDELILRVDLRLNECQCNWQHELV
;
A
#
# COMPACT_ATOMS: atom_id res chain seq x y z
N LEU A 1 4.88 4.19 -19.10
CA LEU A 1 6.00 3.47 -19.74
C LEU A 1 7.30 4.21 -19.45
N LEU A 2 8.42 3.54 -19.21
CA LEU A 2 9.69 4.19 -18.89
C LEU A 2 10.40 4.64 -20.18
N VAL A 3 10.74 5.93 -20.26
CA VAL A 3 11.41 6.56 -21.40
C VAL A 3 12.86 6.85 -21.00
N LEU A 4 13.83 6.30 -21.74
CA LEU A 4 15.26 6.42 -21.47
C LEU A 4 15.99 6.85 -22.75
N PRO A 5 16.24 8.15 -22.96
CA PRO A 5 16.79 8.65 -24.21
C PRO A 5 18.24 8.27 -24.49
N SER A 6 19.00 7.82 -23.51
CA SER A 6 20.42 7.50 -23.67
C SER A 6 20.77 6.06 -23.27
N ARG A 7 21.83 5.55 -23.90
CA ARG A 7 22.45 4.27 -23.52
C ARG A 7 22.83 4.22 -22.04
N ASP A 8 23.37 5.31 -21.49
CA ASP A 8 23.78 5.36 -20.07
C ASP A 8 22.59 5.26 -19.11
N GLU A 9 21.43 5.80 -19.49
CA GLU A 9 20.19 5.62 -18.74
C GLU A 9 19.68 4.18 -18.81
N MET A 10 19.74 3.55 -19.98
CA MET A 10 19.41 2.13 -20.16
C MET A 10 20.31 1.23 -19.31
N ILE A 11 21.62 1.49 -19.28
CA ILE A 11 22.57 0.79 -18.41
C ILE A 11 22.19 0.95 -16.93
N ARG A 12 21.90 2.18 -16.47
CA ARG A 12 21.48 2.43 -15.08
C ARG A 12 20.16 1.72 -14.74
N ALA A 13 19.20 1.73 -15.66
CA ALA A 13 17.94 1.03 -15.49
C ALA A 13 18.14 -0.48 -15.37
N ARG A 14 19.02 -1.08 -16.19
CA ARG A 14 19.40 -2.50 -16.07
C ARG A 14 20.04 -2.80 -14.71
N ILE A 15 21.00 -1.99 -14.27
CA ILE A 15 21.67 -2.18 -12.97
C ILE A 15 20.65 -2.14 -11.83
N LEU A 16 19.72 -1.19 -11.85
CA LEU A 16 18.65 -1.10 -10.85
C LEU A 16 17.72 -2.31 -10.91
N TYR A 17 17.29 -2.71 -12.11
CA TYR A 17 16.46 -3.90 -12.31
C TYR A 17 17.13 -5.15 -11.71
N ASP A 18 18.38 -5.40 -12.06
CA ASP A 18 19.17 -6.53 -11.56
C ASP A 18 19.35 -6.48 -10.03
N TYR A 19 19.68 -5.30 -9.49
CA TYR A 19 19.76 -5.10 -8.05
C TYR A 19 18.45 -5.46 -7.35
N PHE A 20 17.31 -5.00 -7.87
CA PHE A 20 16.01 -5.29 -7.28
C PHE A 20 15.57 -6.74 -7.47
N GLN A 21 15.93 -7.40 -8.57
CA GLN A 21 15.71 -8.84 -8.77
C GLN A 21 16.50 -9.65 -7.74
N GLU A 22 17.81 -9.40 -7.61
CA GLU A 22 18.66 -10.05 -6.62
C GLU A 22 18.21 -9.74 -5.18
N PHE A 23 17.78 -8.50 -4.92
CA PHE A 23 17.25 -8.08 -3.63
C PHE A 23 15.94 -8.80 -3.30
N SER A 24 15.05 -8.97 -4.27
CA SER A 24 13.77 -9.67 -4.11
C SER A 24 13.94 -11.18 -3.93
N ALA A 25 14.99 -11.77 -4.50
CA ALA A 25 15.34 -13.18 -4.30
C ALA A 25 15.89 -13.48 -2.89
N LYS A 26 16.33 -12.46 -2.15
CA LYS A 26 16.85 -12.60 -0.79
C LYS A 26 15.74 -12.48 0.23
N GLN A 27 15.80 -13.31 1.28
CA GLN A 27 14.85 -13.26 2.38
C GLN A 27 15.23 -12.15 3.36
N TYR A 28 14.85 -10.91 3.02
CA TYR A 28 14.99 -9.77 3.93
C TYR A 28 13.74 -9.58 4.77
N PRO A 29 13.87 -9.01 5.98
CA PRO A 29 12.74 -8.59 6.77
C PRO A 29 11.85 -7.63 5.97
N GLU A 30 10.59 -8.02 5.73
CA GLU A 30 9.66 -7.16 5.00
C GLU A 30 9.20 -5.99 5.88
N LEU A 31 9.16 -4.80 5.28
CA LEU A 31 8.74 -3.56 5.94
C LEU A 31 7.21 -3.37 5.92
N LEU A 32 6.51 -4.00 4.97
CA LEU A 32 5.12 -3.70 4.65
C LEU A 32 4.12 -4.81 4.97
N SER A 33 4.58 -6.06 5.03
CA SER A 33 3.73 -7.22 5.28
C SER A 33 4.19 -7.96 6.54
N ASN A 34 3.29 -8.77 7.12
CA ASN A 34 3.58 -9.63 8.27
C ASN A 34 4.33 -8.89 9.39
N VAL A 35 3.87 -7.67 9.71
CA VAL A 35 4.59 -6.67 10.52
C VAL A 35 4.91 -7.11 11.96
N ASP A 36 4.22 -8.13 12.46
CA ASP A 36 4.42 -8.71 13.78
C ASP A 36 5.01 -10.14 13.74
N SER A 37 5.52 -10.57 12.58
CA SER A 37 6.29 -11.80 12.48
C SER A 37 7.70 -11.61 13.06
N LYS A 38 8.32 -12.70 13.51
CA LYS A 38 9.69 -12.68 14.05
C LYS A 38 10.72 -12.13 13.05
N ASN A 39 10.46 -12.34 11.77
CA ASN A 39 11.33 -11.90 10.68
C ASN A 39 10.89 -10.55 10.09
N ALA A 40 9.90 -9.87 10.66
CA ALA A 40 9.47 -8.56 10.18
C ALA A 40 10.56 -7.51 10.41
N PHE A 41 10.69 -6.54 9.50
CA PHE A 41 11.69 -5.48 9.65
C PHE A 41 11.53 -4.72 10.95
N GLY A 42 10.29 -4.34 11.28
CA GLY A 42 9.99 -3.57 12.49
C GLY A 42 10.35 -4.31 13.78
N VAL A 43 10.01 -5.60 13.85
CA VAL A 43 10.35 -6.46 14.99
C VAL A 43 11.86 -6.59 15.13
N TYR A 44 12.56 -6.89 14.04
CA TYR A 44 14.01 -7.05 14.03
C TYR A 44 14.75 -5.75 14.40
N PHE A 45 14.25 -4.60 13.92
CA PHE A 45 14.79 -3.29 14.24
C PHE A 45 14.59 -2.96 15.72
N ALA A 46 13.37 -3.14 16.23
CA ALA A 46 13.04 -2.84 17.62
C ALA A 46 13.80 -3.75 18.60
N ASP A 47 13.96 -5.04 18.29
CA ASP A 47 14.68 -6.00 19.13
C ASP A 47 16.18 -5.67 19.30
N ARG A 48 16.74 -4.79 18.47
CA ARG A 48 18.13 -4.33 18.53
C ARG A 48 18.29 -2.88 18.96
N SER A 49 17.20 -2.15 19.08
CA SER A 49 17.20 -0.79 19.58
C SER A 49 17.09 -0.80 21.09
N GLN A 50 18.17 -0.45 21.79
CA GLN A 50 18.17 -0.35 23.26
C GLN A 50 17.07 0.61 23.76
N GLN A 51 16.83 1.71 23.04
CA GLN A 51 15.78 2.66 23.37
C GLN A 51 14.38 2.05 23.25
N MET A 52 14.09 1.33 22.16
CA MET A 52 12.78 0.70 21.96
C MET A 52 12.54 -0.42 22.98
N ILE A 53 13.56 -1.22 23.29
CA ILE A 53 13.48 -2.26 24.33
C ILE A 53 13.21 -1.62 25.70
N LYS A 54 13.88 -0.52 26.04
CA LYS A 54 13.65 0.22 27.29
C LYS A 54 12.20 0.69 27.39
N ILE A 55 11.66 1.29 26.33
CA ILE A 55 10.25 1.73 26.28
C ILE A 55 9.29 0.54 26.46
N LEU A 56 9.56 -0.59 25.81
CA LEU A 56 8.75 -1.80 25.98
C LEU A 56 8.74 -2.26 27.45
N THR A 57 9.91 -2.29 28.09
CA THR A 57 10.04 -2.67 29.51
C THR A 57 9.32 -1.70 30.43
N GLU A 58 9.40 -0.38 30.18
CA GLU A 58 8.67 0.64 30.93
C GLU A 58 7.14 0.44 30.83
N ILE A 59 6.64 0.18 29.61
CA ILE A 59 5.23 -0.12 29.38
C ILE A 59 4.82 -1.39 30.12
N GLN A 60 5.60 -2.46 30.03
CA GLN A 60 5.31 -3.73 30.71
C GLN A 60 5.30 -3.57 32.23
N ALA A 61 6.22 -2.80 32.80
CA ALA A 61 6.22 -2.50 34.24
C ALA A 61 4.96 -1.72 34.66
N GLN A 62 4.53 -0.75 33.85
CA GLN A 62 3.29 -0.02 34.11
C GLN A 62 2.05 -0.91 33.97
N VAL A 63 2.03 -1.85 33.01
CA VAL A 63 0.96 -2.83 32.84
C VAL A 63 0.84 -3.71 34.08
N GLU A 64 1.94 -4.22 34.64
CA GLU A 64 1.88 -5.04 35.86
C GLU A 64 1.40 -4.24 37.07
N LYS A 65 1.81 -2.97 37.18
CA LYS A 65 1.30 -2.07 38.21
C LYS A 65 -0.21 -1.86 38.08
N ASP A 66 -0.69 -1.57 36.87
CA ASP A 66 -2.11 -1.37 36.59
C ASP A 66 -2.93 -2.66 36.85
N LYS A 67 -2.42 -3.82 36.45
CA LYS A 67 -3.03 -5.13 36.73
C LYS A 67 -3.15 -5.35 38.23
N ASN A 68 -2.12 -5.04 39.02
CA ASN A 68 -2.17 -5.17 40.48
C ASN A 68 -3.18 -4.22 41.12
N THR A 69 -3.23 -2.96 40.70
CA THR A 69 -4.25 -2.01 41.16
C THR A 69 -5.67 -2.50 40.84
N LYS A 70 -5.89 -3.05 39.64
CA LYS A 70 -7.19 -3.63 39.27
C LYS A 70 -7.52 -4.88 40.10
N ARG A 71 -6.53 -5.72 40.44
CA ARG A 71 -6.74 -6.87 41.35
C ARG A 71 -7.19 -6.40 42.74
N GLU A 72 -6.51 -5.39 43.29
CA GLU A 72 -6.87 -4.81 44.59
C GLU A 72 -8.29 -4.23 44.58
N GLU A 73 -8.66 -3.50 43.53
CA GLU A 73 -10.02 -2.99 43.32
C GLU A 73 -11.06 -4.12 43.34
N VAL A 74 -10.84 -5.18 42.55
CA VAL A 74 -11.78 -6.32 42.48
C VAL A 74 -11.86 -7.06 43.81
N ILE A 75 -10.75 -7.24 44.53
CA ILE A 75 -10.73 -7.89 45.86
C ILE A 75 -11.53 -7.06 46.87
N GLN A 76 -11.34 -5.74 46.87
CA GLN A 76 -12.08 -4.83 47.77
C GLN A 76 -13.57 -4.84 47.46
N GLU A 77 -13.96 -4.81 46.19
CA GLU A 77 -15.36 -4.87 45.79
C GLU A 77 -16.00 -6.23 46.07
N LYS A 78 -15.26 -7.34 45.94
CA LYS A 78 -15.72 -8.67 46.38
C LYS A 78 -15.94 -8.73 47.89
N ALA A 79 -15.02 -8.21 48.69
CA ALA A 79 -15.18 -8.16 50.15
C ALA A 79 -16.42 -7.35 50.57
N LYS A 80 -16.66 -6.20 49.92
CA LYS A 80 -17.87 -5.40 50.14
C LYS A 80 -19.15 -6.14 49.71
N TYR A 81 -19.11 -6.88 48.60
CA TYR A 81 -20.23 -7.72 48.16
C TYR A 81 -20.54 -8.79 49.21
N ASP A 82 -19.54 -9.52 49.68
CA ASP A 82 -19.69 -10.58 50.68
C ASP A 82 -20.22 -10.02 52.01
N GLU A 83 -19.75 -8.84 52.43
CA GLU A 83 -20.25 -8.14 53.61
C GLU A 83 -21.74 -7.76 53.49
N LEU A 84 -22.14 -7.16 52.35
CA LEU A 84 -23.54 -6.81 52.09
C LEU A 84 -24.43 -8.07 52.05
N MET A 85 -23.95 -9.16 51.45
CA MET A 85 -24.67 -10.42 51.40
C MET A 85 -24.81 -11.03 52.80
N LYS A 86 -23.75 -10.99 53.62
CA LYS A 86 -23.80 -11.44 55.02
C LYS A 86 -24.81 -10.63 55.83
N GLN A 87 -24.76 -9.30 55.79
CA GLN A 87 -25.73 -8.43 56.47
C GLN A 87 -27.16 -8.72 56.00
N ALA A 88 -27.36 -8.97 54.70
CA ALA A 88 -28.67 -9.35 54.17
C ALA A 88 -29.17 -10.71 54.68
N THR A 89 -28.28 -11.67 54.99
CA THR A 89 -28.69 -12.95 55.60
C THR A 89 -29.12 -12.83 57.06
N GLU A 90 -28.61 -11.83 57.78
CA GLU A 90 -28.95 -11.55 59.18
C GLU A 90 -30.31 -10.83 59.32
N LEU A 91 -30.84 -10.26 58.23
CA LEU A 91 -32.12 -9.56 58.19
C LEU A 91 -33.28 -10.49 57.77
N ILE A 92 -34.46 -10.28 58.35
CA ILE A 92 -35.68 -10.99 57.95
C ILE A 92 -36.31 -10.27 56.74
N CYS A 93 -36.81 -11.02 55.76
CA CYS A 93 -37.53 -10.43 54.64
C CYS A 93 -38.96 -10.08 55.08
N GLU A 94 -39.31 -8.79 55.04
CA GLU A 94 -40.64 -8.30 55.41
C GLU A 94 -41.61 -8.21 54.21
N CYS A 95 -41.18 -8.64 53.02
CA CYS A 95 -42.00 -8.61 51.82
C CYS A 95 -43.11 -9.68 51.89
N LYS A 96 -44.36 -9.24 52.13
CA LYS A 96 -45.55 -10.02 51.76
C LYS A 96 -45.80 -9.85 50.26
N THR A 97 -46.27 -10.92 49.63
CA THR A 97 -46.31 -11.25 48.18
C THR A 97 -46.82 -10.19 47.18
N GLU A 98 -47.24 -8.99 47.59
CA GLU A 98 -47.82 -7.97 46.70
C GLU A 98 -47.38 -6.50 46.95
N TYR A 99 -46.38 -6.22 47.81
CA TYR A 99 -45.89 -4.85 48.05
C TYR A 99 -44.39 -4.66 47.74
N PRO A 100 -43.95 -3.44 47.35
CA PRO A 100 -42.76 -3.27 46.55
C PRO A 100 -41.48 -3.62 47.33
N TYR A 101 -40.64 -4.43 46.68
CA TYR A 101 -39.28 -4.82 47.11
C TYR A 101 -38.40 -3.65 47.60
N THR A 102 -38.77 -2.41 47.28
CA THR A 102 -38.04 -1.18 47.57
C THR A 102 -38.05 -0.75 49.05
N LYS A 103 -38.93 -1.29 49.90
CA LYS A 103 -39.00 -0.92 51.33
C LYS A 103 -38.29 -1.89 52.28
N CYS A 104 -38.10 -3.14 51.87
CA CYS A 104 -37.45 -4.17 52.69
C CYS A 104 -35.93 -3.97 52.72
N ASP A 105 -35.36 -3.82 53.91
CA ASP A 105 -33.92 -3.54 54.06
C ASP A 105 -33.05 -4.72 53.60
N ARG A 106 -33.49 -5.96 53.81
CA ARG A 106 -32.85 -7.15 53.20
C ARG A 106 -32.83 -7.05 51.67
N CYS A 107 -33.98 -6.77 51.03
CA CYS A 107 -34.06 -6.68 49.58
C CYS A 107 -33.23 -5.52 49.02
N LYS A 108 -33.19 -4.38 49.70
CA LYS A 108 -32.30 -3.25 49.33
C LYS A 108 -30.83 -3.66 49.40
N MET A 109 -30.40 -4.39 50.43
CA MET A 109 -29.02 -4.85 50.56
C MET A 109 -28.65 -5.85 49.46
N VAL A 110 -29.51 -6.83 49.17
CA VAL A 110 -29.31 -7.77 48.06
C VAL A 110 -29.27 -7.04 46.72
N GLN A 111 -30.17 -6.08 46.49
CA GLN A 111 -30.19 -5.28 45.26
C GLN A 111 -28.91 -4.44 45.12
N LYS A 112 -28.44 -3.84 46.22
CA LYS A 112 -27.19 -3.08 46.25
C LYS A 112 -25.98 -3.97 45.97
N ALA A 113 -25.91 -5.15 46.57
CA ALA A 113 -24.84 -6.12 46.31
C ALA A 113 -24.86 -6.57 44.84
N ASN A 114 -26.03 -6.94 44.31
CA ASN A 114 -26.17 -7.40 42.92
C ASN A 114 -26.01 -6.29 41.88
N SER A 115 -26.10 -5.01 42.25
CA SER A 115 -25.82 -3.90 41.36
C SER A 115 -24.33 -3.51 41.31
N MET A 116 -23.50 -4.08 42.19
CA MET A 116 -22.05 -3.85 42.19
C MET A 116 -21.41 -4.44 40.94
N LYS A 117 -20.70 -3.59 40.20
CA LYS A 117 -20.03 -3.94 38.97
C LYS A 117 -18.68 -3.25 38.90
N VAL A 118 -17.71 -3.91 38.28
CA VAL A 118 -16.36 -3.37 38.07
C VAL A 118 -16.03 -3.37 36.58
N GLU A 119 -15.39 -2.29 36.13
CA GLU A 119 -14.90 -2.17 34.75
C GLU A 119 -13.71 -3.09 34.50
N ILE A 120 -13.65 -3.62 33.29
CA ILE A 120 -12.57 -4.49 32.84
C ILE A 120 -11.32 -3.66 32.54
N TYR A 121 -10.17 -4.23 32.85
CA TYR A 121 -8.88 -3.74 32.36
C TYR A 121 -8.50 -4.48 31.07
N GLU A 122 -8.28 -3.75 29.98
CA GLU A 122 -7.68 -4.28 28.76
C GLU A 122 -6.21 -3.85 28.66
N CYS A 123 -5.32 -4.81 28.41
CA CYS A 123 -3.89 -4.51 28.25
C CYS A 123 -3.64 -3.61 27.02
N PRO A 124 -2.91 -2.50 27.18
CA PRO A 124 -2.70 -1.55 26.08
C PRO A 124 -1.79 -2.08 24.98
N ILE A 125 -0.95 -3.09 25.27
CA ILE A 125 0.02 -3.70 24.34
C ILE A 125 -0.18 -5.23 24.29
N PRO A 126 0.09 -5.90 23.15
CA PRO A 126 0.00 -7.36 23.04
C PRO A 126 0.94 -8.12 23.98
N SER A 127 0.50 -9.29 24.46
CA SER A 127 1.32 -10.21 25.25
C SER A 127 2.42 -10.88 24.44
N ARG A 128 2.19 -11.14 23.15
CA ARG A 128 3.18 -11.73 22.26
C ARG A 128 4.33 -10.74 22.02
N ARG A 129 5.57 -11.18 22.27
CA ARG A 129 6.78 -10.33 22.17
C ARG A 129 6.92 -9.68 20.81
N GLU A 130 6.78 -10.43 19.71
CA GLU A 130 6.96 -9.89 18.36
C GLU A 130 5.92 -8.82 18.06
N SER A 131 4.65 -9.07 18.42
CA SER A 131 3.57 -8.10 18.27
C SER A 131 3.79 -6.86 19.13
N ALA A 132 4.28 -7.00 20.37
CA ALA A 132 4.65 -5.86 21.20
C ALA A 132 5.79 -5.04 20.58
N LEU A 133 6.85 -5.70 20.07
CA LEU A 133 7.97 -5.03 19.40
C LEU A 133 7.54 -4.29 18.14
N ALA A 134 6.65 -4.88 17.33
CA ALA A 134 6.10 -4.25 16.15
C ALA A 134 5.34 -2.95 16.50
N VAL A 135 4.57 -2.96 17.60
CA VAL A 135 3.89 -1.77 18.11
C VAL A 135 4.89 -0.70 18.51
N ILE A 136 5.92 -1.07 19.28
CA ILE A 136 6.94 -0.10 19.70
C ILE A 136 7.67 0.48 18.49
N PHE A 137 7.99 -0.35 17.49
CA PHE A 137 8.58 0.10 16.24
C PHE A 137 7.70 1.16 15.56
N GLU A 138 6.38 0.94 15.45
CA GLU A 138 5.46 1.92 14.85
C GLU A 138 5.36 3.23 15.65
N LEU A 139 5.41 3.14 16.99
CA LEU A 139 5.37 4.31 17.87
C LEU A 139 6.68 5.12 17.81
N GLN A 140 7.82 4.46 17.62
CA GLN A 140 9.17 5.04 17.68
C GLN A 140 9.90 5.05 16.34
N MET A 141 9.19 4.85 15.22
CA MET A 141 9.81 4.69 13.90
C MET A 141 10.63 5.94 13.52
N PRO A 142 11.94 5.77 13.19
CA PRO A 142 12.77 6.84 12.64
C PRO A 142 12.12 7.49 11.41
N ILE A 143 12.30 8.80 11.26
CA ILE A 143 11.62 9.57 10.22
C ILE A 143 12.04 9.12 8.81
N GLU A 144 13.29 8.71 8.63
CA GLU A 144 13.86 8.27 7.36
C GLU A 144 13.18 6.99 6.88
N ILE A 145 13.04 6.01 7.78
CA ILE A 145 12.35 4.75 7.51
C ILE A 145 10.87 5.00 7.22
N ARG A 146 10.26 5.94 7.95
CA ARG A 146 8.87 6.31 7.72
C ARG A 146 8.66 6.95 6.35
N CYS A 147 9.49 7.93 5.98
CA CYS A 147 9.45 8.56 4.67
C CYS A 147 9.61 7.52 3.56
N TYR A 148 10.60 6.64 3.69
CA TYR A 148 10.81 5.54 2.75
C TYR A 148 9.59 4.62 2.65
N ARG A 149 9.03 4.18 3.79
CA ARG A 149 7.85 3.32 3.84
C ARG A 149 6.64 3.97 3.18
N ASP A 150 6.36 5.22 3.52
CA ASP A 150 5.19 5.94 3.03
C ASP A 150 5.29 6.15 1.51
N ILE A 151 6.50 6.39 0.97
CA ILE A 151 6.77 6.46 -0.48
C ILE A 151 6.61 5.07 -1.12
N LEU A 152 7.24 4.04 -0.55
CA LEU A 152 7.19 2.68 -1.09
C LEU A 152 5.76 2.15 -1.15
N TRP A 153 4.97 2.39 -0.10
CA TRP A 153 3.56 2.03 -0.04
C TRP A 153 2.74 2.73 -1.13
N GLN A 154 3.01 4.02 -1.40
CA GLN A 154 2.37 4.76 -2.49
C GLN A 154 2.65 4.12 -3.85
N PHE A 155 3.90 3.73 -4.11
CA PHE A 155 4.27 3.11 -5.38
C PHE A 155 3.66 1.71 -5.57
N ILE A 156 3.71 0.86 -4.53
CA ILE A 156 3.19 -0.52 -4.61
C ILE A 156 1.68 -0.54 -4.77
N ASN A 157 0.97 0.34 -4.07
CA ASN A 157 -0.49 0.39 -4.12
C ASN A 157 -1.03 1.33 -5.21
N ARG A 158 -0.17 1.85 -6.09
CA ARG A 158 -0.56 2.68 -7.24
C ARG A 158 -1.72 2.11 -8.08
N PRO A 159 -1.76 0.80 -8.44
CA PRO A 159 -2.84 0.26 -9.26
C PRO A 159 -4.13 -0.03 -8.49
N ASN A 160 -4.08 -0.02 -7.16
CA ASN A 160 -5.21 -0.40 -6.32
C ASN A 160 -5.65 0.81 -5.49
N LEU A 161 -6.80 1.39 -5.83
CA LEU A 161 -7.57 2.21 -4.89
C LEU A 161 -8.05 1.29 -3.77
N VAL A 162 -7.15 0.90 -2.86
CA VAL A 162 -7.54 0.09 -1.70
C VAL A 162 -8.53 0.96 -0.93
N PRO A 163 -9.80 0.51 -0.78
CA PRO A 163 -10.74 1.21 0.06
C PRO A 163 -10.11 1.37 1.43
N SER A 164 -10.30 2.51 2.07
CA SER A 164 -10.04 2.62 3.50
C SER A 164 -10.91 1.57 4.19
N ASN A 165 -10.37 0.38 4.43
CA ASN A 165 -11.03 -0.62 5.24
C ASN A 165 -11.35 0.06 6.58
N ASN A 166 -12.52 -0.21 7.14
CA ASN A 166 -12.97 0.28 8.45
C ASN A 166 -12.11 -0.34 9.56
N MET A 167 -10.81 -0.05 9.53
CA MET A 167 -9.82 -0.51 10.49
C MET A 167 -9.77 0.46 11.66
N ASN A 168 -9.50 -0.11 12.83
CA ASN A 168 -9.42 0.62 14.08
C ASN A 168 -8.01 1.19 14.25
N GLU A 169 -7.85 2.51 14.18
CA GLU A 169 -6.57 3.15 14.48
C GLU A 169 -6.26 3.04 15.98
N TRP A 170 -5.10 2.45 16.30
CA TRP A 170 -4.73 2.11 17.67
C TRP A 170 -4.71 3.32 18.60
N LEU A 171 -4.09 4.42 18.17
CA LEU A 171 -3.99 5.64 18.98
C LEU A 171 -5.25 6.52 18.95
N SER A 172 -6.34 6.05 18.32
CA SER A 172 -7.64 6.73 18.34
C SER A 172 -8.60 6.16 19.39
N ILE A 173 -8.24 5.07 20.07
CA ILE A 173 -9.15 4.27 20.92
C ILE A 173 -8.59 4.12 22.34
N SER A 174 -9.43 4.30 23.36
CA SER A 174 -9.06 4.03 24.76
C SER A 174 -9.09 2.52 25.04
N PRO A 175 -8.22 1.93 25.89
CA PRO A 175 -7.16 2.57 26.67
C PRO A 175 -5.83 2.78 25.90
N HIS A 176 -5.71 2.25 24.69
CA HIS A 176 -4.46 2.29 23.90
C HIS A 176 -3.96 3.72 23.68
N ARG A 177 -4.85 4.65 23.30
CA ARG A 177 -4.53 6.08 23.17
C ARG A 177 -3.96 6.65 24.46
N SER A 178 -4.65 6.49 25.59
CA SER A 178 -4.24 7.12 26.85
C SER A 178 -2.95 6.52 27.41
N LYS A 179 -2.71 5.23 27.19
CA LYS A 179 -1.54 4.52 27.70
C LYS A 179 -0.31 4.60 26.77
N LEU A 180 -0.51 4.72 25.46
CA LEU A 180 0.58 4.65 24.48
C LEU A 180 0.96 5.98 23.81
N SER A 181 0.08 7.00 23.80
CA SER A 181 0.35 8.24 23.04
C SER A 181 1.62 8.97 23.48
N GLN A 182 2.00 8.88 24.76
CA GLN A 182 3.22 9.50 25.27
C GLN A 182 4.50 8.92 24.66
N TYR A 183 4.44 7.68 24.16
CA TYR A 183 5.55 7.01 23.50
C TYR A 183 5.48 7.18 21.98
N ASN A 184 4.62 8.04 21.44
CA ASN A 184 4.50 8.22 20.01
C ASN A 184 5.41 9.35 19.51
N ASN A 185 6.57 9.01 18.94
CA ASN A 185 7.55 10.00 18.46
C ASN A 185 7.31 10.37 16.98
N GLY A 186 6.10 10.78 16.61
CA GLY A 186 5.95 11.26 15.25
C GLY A 186 4.81 12.21 15.01
N SER A 187 5.05 13.05 13.99
CA SER A 187 4.07 13.96 13.42
C SER A 187 2.74 13.26 13.11
N TYR A 188 1.65 14.01 13.27
CA TYR A 188 0.28 13.59 12.96
C TYR A 188 0.08 13.27 11.45
N GLU A 189 1.01 13.66 10.58
CA GLU A 189 0.94 13.51 9.12
C GLU A 189 1.49 12.18 8.59
N ARG A 190 1.14 11.05 9.21
CA ARG A 190 1.57 9.72 8.71
C ARG A 190 0.64 9.25 7.59
N LYS A 191 1.19 8.79 6.47
CA LYS A 191 0.39 8.18 5.39
C LYS A 191 0.04 6.73 5.72
N VAL A 192 0.92 6.00 6.41
CA VAL A 192 0.68 4.65 6.91
C VAL A 192 0.62 4.65 8.44
N LYS A 193 -0.43 4.05 9.02
CA LYS A 193 -0.66 4.00 10.47
C LYS A 193 -0.80 2.58 10.99
N LEU A 194 -0.52 2.41 12.28
CA LEU A 194 -0.82 1.22 13.06
C LEU A 194 -2.33 1.12 13.29
N VAL A 195 -2.92 0.04 12.82
CA VAL A 195 -4.35 -0.24 12.85
C VAL A 195 -4.63 -1.68 13.28
N SER A 196 -5.91 -1.99 13.48
CA SER A 196 -6.42 -3.32 13.79
C SER A 196 -7.70 -3.63 13.03
N SER A 197 -7.85 -4.87 12.56
CA SER A 197 -9.09 -5.41 12.02
C SER A 197 -10.11 -5.77 13.10
N THR A 198 -9.64 -6.06 14.32
CA THR A 198 -10.48 -6.32 15.49
C THR A 198 -10.73 -5.02 16.27
N LYS A 199 -11.87 -4.96 16.95
CA LYS A 199 -12.20 -3.84 17.86
C LYS A 199 -11.51 -4.05 19.21
N SER A 200 -11.14 -2.94 19.86
CA SER A 200 -10.77 -2.97 21.28
C SER A 200 -11.98 -3.42 22.09
N ILE A 201 -11.74 -4.17 23.16
CA ILE A 201 -12.80 -4.63 24.05
C ILE A 201 -13.61 -3.45 24.56
N SER A 202 -12.94 -2.31 24.84
CA SER A 202 -13.55 -1.05 25.27
C SER A 202 -14.69 -0.53 24.39
N GLN A 203 -14.69 -0.91 23.11
CA GLN A 203 -15.68 -0.49 22.12
C GLN A 203 -16.75 -1.56 21.85
N THR A 204 -16.73 -2.66 22.60
CA THR A 204 -17.68 -3.77 22.47
C THR A 204 -18.58 -3.84 23.69
N HIS A 205 -19.69 -4.55 23.58
CA HIS A 205 -20.58 -4.80 24.71
C HIS A 205 -19.88 -5.56 25.86
N TYR A 206 -18.74 -6.22 25.59
CA TYR A 206 -17.94 -6.89 26.61
C TYR A 206 -17.27 -5.94 27.59
N PHE A 207 -17.13 -4.64 27.28
CA PHE A 207 -16.61 -3.64 28.23
C PHE A 207 -17.63 -3.22 29.28
N ALA A 208 -18.91 -3.63 29.14
CA ALA A 208 -19.91 -3.34 30.16
C ALA A 208 -19.40 -3.84 31.53
N PRO A 209 -19.50 -3.02 32.60
CA PRO A 209 -19.05 -3.39 33.93
C PRO A 209 -19.60 -4.77 34.32
N ARG A 210 -18.70 -5.68 34.72
CA ARG A 210 -19.07 -7.07 35.03
C ARG A 210 -19.59 -7.19 36.45
N PRO A 211 -20.61 -8.02 36.69
CA PRO A 211 -21.15 -8.24 38.03
C PRO A 211 -20.10 -8.88 38.94
N ILE A 212 -19.91 -8.33 40.13
CA ILE A 212 -18.94 -8.85 41.11
C ILE A 212 -19.32 -10.24 41.62
N SER A 213 -20.62 -10.53 41.70
CA SER A 213 -21.18 -11.74 42.33
C SER A 213 -20.72 -13.06 41.71
N CYS A 214 -20.50 -13.10 40.39
CA CYS A 214 -20.21 -14.34 39.67
C CYS A 214 -18.97 -14.28 38.77
N THR A 215 -18.29 -13.13 38.70
CA THR A 215 -17.11 -12.98 37.83
C THR A 215 -15.84 -13.33 38.62
N ILE A 216 -15.02 -14.24 38.08
CA ILE A 216 -13.70 -14.57 38.66
C ILE A 216 -12.72 -13.41 38.47
N LEU A 217 -11.67 -13.35 39.29
CA LEU A 217 -10.74 -12.20 39.30
C LEU A 217 -10.07 -11.99 37.93
N GLU A 218 -9.70 -13.10 37.30
CA GLU A 218 -8.97 -13.18 36.04
C GLU A 218 -9.78 -12.59 34.87
N ASP A 219 -11.11 -12.70 34.92
CA ASP A 219 -12.02 -12.20 33.88
C ASP A 219 -12.14 -10.66 33.85
N PHE A 220 -11.62 -9.97 34.86
CA PHE A 220 -11.48 -8.51 34.87
C PHE A 220 -10.18 -8.02 34.22
N LEU A 221 -9.24 -8.92 33.92
CA LEU A 221 -7.93 -8.61 33.36
C LEU A 221 -7.81 -9.25 31.98
N LEU A 222 -8.16 -8.50 30.94
CA LEU A 222 -8.11 -8.99 29.58
C LEU A 222 -6.83 -8.56 28.87
N GLU A 223 -6.33 -9.48 28.06
CA GLU A 223 -5.23 -9.22 27.14
C GLU A 223 -5.68 -8.29 25.99
N ASN A 224 -4.71 -7.67 25.33
CA ASN A 224 -4.96 -6.80 24.20
C ASN A 224 -5.74 -7.52 23.09
N SER A 225 -6.87 -6.95 22.64
CA SER A 225 -7.67 -7.57 21.57
C SER A 225 -7.35 -7.05 20.17
N LEU A 226 -6.45 -6.09 20.04
CA LEU A 226 -6.11 -5.46 18.75
C LEU A 226 -5.09 -6.30 17.99
N HIS A 227 -5.40 -6.59 16.73
CA HIS A 227 -4.43 -7.18 15.82
C HIS A 227 -3.42 -6.10 15.38
N VAL A 228 -2.13 -6.43 15.36
CA VAL A 228 -1.10 -5.53 14.85
C VAL A 228 -1.14 -5.55 13.33
N GLN A 229 -1.55 -4.45 12.71
CA GLN A 229 -1.55 -4.27 11.25
C GLN A 229 -1.15 -2.85 10.90
N ILE A 230 -0.75 -2.63 9.64
CA ILE A 230 -0.55 -1.29 9.11
C ILE A 230 -1.49 -1.04 7.94
N SER A 231 -2.00 0.18 7.82
CA SER A 231 -2.90 0.58 6.75
C SER A 231 -2.67 2.04 6.38
N PRO A 232 -2.89 2.42 5.11
CA PRO A 232 -2.90 3.83 4.72
C PRO A 232 -4.05 4.58 5.39
N THR A 233 -3.85 5.86 5.67
CA THR A 233 -4.84 6.77 6.28
C THR A 233 -5.79 7.39 5.29
N LYS A 234 -5.31 7.59 4.05
CA LYS A 234 -6.10 8.06 2.92
C LYS A 234 -5.62 7.32 1.67
N PRO A 235 -6.53 6.90 0.78
CA PRO A 235 -6.11 6.53 -0.57
C PRO A 235 -5.42 7.75 -1.18
N VAL A 236 -4.16 7.60 -1.59
CA VAL A 236 -3.52 8.62 -2.41
C VAL A 236 -4.11 8.45 -3.80
N ALA A 237 -5.08 9.29 -4.13
CA ALA A 237 -5.72 9.30 -5.42
C ALA A 237 -4.72 9.86 -6.44
N PHE A 238 -3.94 8.99 -7.06
CA PHE A 238 -3.15 9.33 -8.24
C PHE A 238 -4.10 9.38 -9.45
N GLN A 239 -4.96 10.40 -9.51
CA GLN A 239 -6.05 10.46 -10.49
C GLN A 239 -5.55 10.60 -11.94
N ASP A 240 -4.35 11.13 -12.19
CA ASP A 240 -3.97 11.49 -13.57
C ASP A 240 -2.50 11.28 -13.98
N GLU A 241 -1.60 10.82 -13.12
CA GLU A 241 -0.15 10.86 -13.45
C GLU A 241 0.26 9.93 -14.60
N CYS A 242 -0.39 8.78 -14.82
CA CYS A 242 -0.09 7.95 -16.00
C CYS A 242 -0.49 8.63 -17.33
N ARG A 243 -1.54 9.49 -17.32
CA ARG A 243 -1.85 10.41 -18.43
C ARG A 243 -0.85 11.56 -18.52
N THR A 244 -0.34 12.03 -17.39
CA THR A 244 0.68 13.09 -17.35
C THR A 244 2.04 12.62 -17.90
N LEU A 245 2.35 11.33 -17.81
CA LEU A 245 3.65 10.76 -18.18
C LEU A 245 3.70 10.12 -19.58
N THR A 246 2.56 10.03 -20.28
CA THR A 246 2.49 9.50 -21.64
C THR A 246 1.84 10.53 -22.55
N PRO A 247 2.47 10.91 -23.69
CA PRO A 247 1.87 11.87 -24.62
C PRO A 247 0.46 11.45 -25.03
N GLN A 248 -0.45 12.42 -25.07
CA GLN A 248 -1.84 12.19 -25.43
C GLN A 248 -2.05 12.58 -26.89
N LEU A 249 -2.69 11.71 -27.65
CA LEU A 249 -3.11 11.98 -29.02
C LEU A 249 -4.30 12.96 -28.98
N THR A 250 -4.05 14.19 -29.40
CA THR A 250 -5.02 15.30 -29.42
C THR A 250 -5.87 15.28 -30.68
N ASP A 251 -5.33 14.79 -31.81
CA ASP A 251 -6.07 14.64 -33.06
C ASP A 251 -7.16 13.58 -32.93
N SER A 252 -8.41 13.98 -33.20
CA SER A 252 -9.57 13.10 -33.26
C SER A 252 -9.40 11.90 -34.19
N ASN A 253 -8.58 12.02 -35.24
CA ASN A 253 -8.32 10.96 -36.21
C ASN A 253 -7.57 9.78 -35.59
N TYR A 254 -6.68 10.05 -34.63
CA TYR A 254 -5.83 9.05 -33.99
C TYR A 254 -6.19 8.80 -32.52
N LYS A 255 -7.09 9.60 -31.93
CA LYS A 255 -7.47 9.50 -30.52
C LYS A 255 -7.96 8.10 -30.10
N LEU A 256 -8.66 7.39 -30.99
CA LEU A 256 -9.11 6.01 -30.76
C LEU A 256 -7.94 5.01 -30.67
N LEU A 257 -6.79 5.37 -31.23
CA LEU A 257 -5.56 4.59 -31.26
C LEU A 257 -4.60 4.95 -30.11
N GLN A 258 -5.02 5.71 -29.10
CA GLN A 258 -4.17 6.05 -27.93
C GLN A 258 -3.48 4.83 -27.31
N PHE A 259 -4.14 3.67 -27.33
CA PHE A 259 -3.57 2.42 -26.82
C PHE A 259 -2.28 1.99 -27.54
N SER A 260 -2.03 2.41 -28.78
CA SER A 260 -0.79 2.14 -29.51
C SER A 260 0.38 2.94 -28.95
N VAL A 261 0.13 4.10 -28.33
CA VAL A 261 1.14 4.88 -27.59
C VAL A 261 1.28 4.34 -26.15
N ASP A 262 0.17 3.95 -25.53
CA ASP A 262 0.16 3.55 -24.11
C ASP A 262 0.81 2.17 -23.84
N ASN A 263 0.85 1.28 -24.83
CA ASN A 263 1.35 -0.09 -24.66
C ASN A 263 1.86 -0.66 -25.99
N THR A 264 2.54 -1.79 -25.94
CA THR A 264 2.98 -2.61 -27.08
C THR A 264 2.35 -4.02 -27.07
N GLN A 265 1.67 -4.40 -25.98
CA GLN A 265 1.05 -5.73 -25.81
C GLN A 265 -0.30 -5.83 -26.51
N PHE A 266 -0.29 -5.75 -27.83
CA PHE A 266 -1.46 -6.00 -28.66
C PHE A 266 -1.03 -6.47 -30.05
N VAL A 267 -1.97 -7.07 -30.78
CA VAL A 267 -1.75 -7.57 -32.14
C VAL A 267 -2.43 -6.67 -33.16
N GLN A 268 -1.92 -6.64 -34.38
CA GLN A 268 -2.48 -5.86 -35.50
C GLN A 268 -3.98 -6.11 -35.73
N ASN A 269 -4.48 -7.34 -35.52
CA ASN A 269 -5.90 -7.66 -35.67
C ASN A 269 -6.82 -6.77 -34.81
N ARG A 270 -6.33 -6.28 -33.65
CA ARG A 270 -7.07 -5.32 -32.82
C ARG A 270 -7.33 -4.00 -33.56
N VAL A 271 -6.33 -3.52 -34.30
CA VAL A 271 -6.39 -2.27 -35.06
C VAL A 271 -7.34 -2.44 -36.25
N ILE A 272 -7.21 -3.57 -36.96
CA ILE A 272 -8.08 -3.91 -38.10
C ILE A 272 -9.54 -3.97 -37.65
N ALA A 273 -9.83 -4.56 -36.48
CA ALA A 273 -11.18 -4.60 -35.94
C ALA A 273 -11.78 -3.21 -35.62
N GLN A 274 -10.95 -2.17 -35.50
CA GLN A 274 -11.37 -0.80 -35.26
C GLN A 274 -11.48 0.05 -36.54
N LEU A 275 -11.20 -0.51 -37.72
CA LEU A 275 -11.28 0.20 -39.00
C LEU A 275 -12.63 0.84 -39.28
N SER A 276 -13.73 0.23 -38.79
CA SER A 276 -15.07 0.81 -38.91
C SER A 276 -15.22 2.17 -38.23
N ASN A 277 -14.33 2.46 -37.27
CA ASN A 277 -14.30 3.71 -36.51
C ASN A 277 -13.25 4.69 -37.06
N CYS A 278 -12.56 4.35 -38.16
CA CYS A 278 -11.63 5.24 -38.83
C CYS A 278 -12.38 6.46 -39.38
N SER A 279 -11.85 7.65 -39.13
CA SER A 279 -12.40 8.88 -39.71
C SER A 279 -12.29 8.86 -41.23
N SER A 280 -13.22 9.53 -41.92
CA SER A 280 -13.18 9.70 -43.37
C SER A 280 -12.05 10.62 -43.86
N SER A 281 -11.44 11.40 -42.95
CA SER A 281 -10.29 12.27 -43.23
C SER A 281 -8.96 11.53 -43.33
N VAL A 282 -8.86 10.28 -42.86
CA VAL A 282 -7.63 9.48 -42.88
C VAL A 282 -7.82 8.24 -43.74
N LYS A 283 -6.80 7.89 -44.53
CA LYS A 283 -6.82 6.67 -45.34
C LYS A 283 -6.80 5.44 -44.43
N SER A 284 -7.59 4.41 -44.75
CA SER A 284 -7.59 3.16 -43.97
C SER A 284 -6.19 2.55 -43.82
N SER A 285 -5.33 2.68 -44.83
CA SER A 285 -3.93 2.21 -44.76
C SER A 285 -3.13 2.95 -43.69
N GLN A 286 -3.22 4.28 -43.66
CA GLN A 286 -2.56 5.14 -42.67
C GLN A 286 -3.05 4.84 -41.25
N PHE A 287 -4.36 4.61 -41.09
CA PHE A 287 -4.94 4.22 -39.79
C PHE A 287 -4.40 2.87 -39.29
N ILE A 288 -4.35 1.86 -40.17
CA ILE A 288 -3.81 0.54 -39.82
C ILE A 288 -2.34 0.64 -39.45
N GLU A 289 -1.55 1.35 -40.25
CA GLU A 289 -0.12 1.48 -40.04
C GLU A 289 0.20 2.21 -38.75
N PHE A 290 -0.42 3.36 -38.49
CA PHE A 290 -0.30 4.06 -37.22
C PHE A 290 -0.67 3.17 -36.03
N GLY A 291 -1.83 2.52 -36.10
CA GLY A 291 -2.32 1.70 -34.99
C GLY A 291 -1.47 0.45 -34.76
N SER A 292 -0.84 -0.09 -35.82
CA SER A 292 -0.08 -1.35 -35.77
C SER A 292 1.43 -1.12 -35.57
N PHE A 293 1.91 0.11 -35.65
CA PHE A 293 3.32 0.48 -35.54
C PHE A 293 4.02 -0.14 -34.32
N ARG A 294 3.28 -0.28 -33.22
CA ARG A 294 3.78 -0.79 -31.94
C ARG A 294 3.13 -2.11 -31.52
N SER A 295 2.56 -2.84 -32.47
CA SER A 295 1.98 -4.16 -32.22
C SER A 295 3.07 -5.21 -31.99
N GLY A 296 3.49 -5.35 -30.73
CA GLY A 296 4.67 -6.12 -30.35
C GLY A 296 5.91 -5.24 -30.22
N HIS A 297 6.58 -5.34 -29.07
CA HIS A 297 7.69 -4.45 -28.71
C HIS A 297 8.94 -4.61 -29.59
N ARG A 298 9.16 -5.81 -30.16
CA ARG A 298 10.33 -6.10 -31.02
C ARG A 298 10.19 -5.62 -32.46
N LEU A 299 8.99 -5.21 -32.89
CA LEU A 299 8.72 -4.83 -34.29
C LEU A 299 8.87 -3.34 -34.55
N GLN A 300 9.06 -2.53 -33.51
CA GLN A 300 9.04 -1.06 -33.60
C GLN A 300 10.10 -0.51 -34.57
N TRP A 301 11.33 -1.06 -34.54
CA TRP A 301 12.41 -0.65 -35.45
C TRP A 301 12.16 -1.05 -36.90
N TRP A 302 11.62 -2.26 -37.13
CA TRP A 302 11.24 -2.71 -38.47
C TRP A 302 10.12 -1.85 -39.07
N ASN A 303 9.13 -1.50 -38.26
CA ASN A 303 8.06 -0.62 -38.68
C ASN A 303 8.58 0.80 -38.97
N LEU A 304 9.54 1.31 -38.17
CA LEU A 304 10.16 2.62 -38.44
C LEU A 304 10.90 2.61 -39.78
N LEU A 305 11.70 1.57 -40.05
CA LEU A 305 12.40 1.42 -41.32
C LEU A 305 11.42 1.36 -42.50
N SER A 306 10.28 0.71 -42.31
CA SER A 306 9.23 0.60 -43.33
C SER A 306 8.57 1.95 -43.62
N ILE A 307 8.31 2.78 -42.60
CA ILE A 307 7.83 4.16 -42.79
C ILE A 307 8.87 5.01 -43.52
N LEU A 308 10.14 4.92 -43.11
CA LEU A 308 11.23 5.65 -43.76
C LEU A 308 11.36 5.28 -45.23
N GLU A 309 11.10 4.03 -45.62
CA GLU A 309 11.09 3.64 -47.03
C GLU A 309 9.85 4.12 -47.79
N LEU A 310 8.68 3.84 -47.25
CA LEU A 310 7.43 3.93 -48.00
C LEU A 310 6.79 5.34 -47.95
N ASP A 311 7.28 6.23 -47.09
CA ASP A 311 6.67 7.53 -46.77
C ASP A 311 5.20 7.40 -46.36
N SER A 312 4.90 6.34 -45.65
CA SER A 312 3.54 5.84 -45.48
C SER A 312 2.79 6.53 -44.32
N LEU A 313 3.54 7.05 -43.35
CA LEU A 313 3.09 8.01 -42.32
C LEU A 313 3.92 9.29 -42.39
N SER A 314 3.24 10.44 -42.47
CA SER A 314 3.89 11.75 -42.50
C SER A 314 4.47 12.10 -41.13
N MET A 315 5.80 12.27 -41.05
CA MET A 315 6.48 12.69 -39.82
C MET A 315 6.18 14.16 -39.43
N ASN A 316 5.56 14.93 -40.33
CA ASN A 316 5.08 16.28 -40.02
C ASN A 316 3.83 16.27 -39.12
N GLU A 317 3.13 15.14 -39.01
CA GLU A 317 1.97 15.01 -38.11
C GLU A 317 2.44 14.80 -36.66
N GLU A 318 2.00 15.65 -35.75
CA GLU A 318 2.37 15.58 -34.31
C GLU A 318 2.11 14.19 -33.71
N CYS A 319 0.98 13.57 -34.05
CA CYS A 319 0.64 12.23 -33.56
C CYS A 319 1.64 11.16 -34.04
N VAL A 320 2.12 11.26 -35.28
CA VAL A 320 3.13 10.34 -35.85
C VAL A 320 4.49 10.59 -35.18
N ALA A 321 4.88 11.86 -35.00
CA ALA A 321 6.10 12.22 -34.29
C ALA A 321 6.10 11.69 -32.85
N ILE A 322 4.97 11.81 -32.14
CA ILE A 322 4.77 11.22 -30.80
C ILE A 322 4.97 9.70 -30.84
N LEU A 323 4.32 9.02 -31.78
CA LEU A 323 4.37 7.56 -31.91
C LEU A 323 5.80 7.05 -32.16
N ILE A 324 6.52 7.69 -33.09
CA ILE A 324 7.91 7.36 -33.43
C ILE A 324 8.84 7.66 -32.24
N THR A 325 8.77 8.87 -31.69
CA THR A 325 9.60 9.29 -30.56
C THR A 325 9.41 8.35 -29.37
N HIS A 326 8.16 8.00 -29.06
CA HIS A 326 7.89 7.09 -27.96
C HIS A 326 8.38 5.66 -28.24
N SER A 327 8.40 5.22 -29.50
CA SER A 327 8.94 3.91 -29.88
C SER A 327 10.46 3.84 -29.77
N ILE A 328 11.14 4.93 -30.10
CA ILE A 328 12.61 5.03 -30.06
C ILE A 328 13.12 5.14 -28.62
N LEU A 329 12.39 5.85 -27.76
CA LEU A 329 12.89 6.18 -26.41
C LEU A 329 12.35 5.24 -25.31
N GLN A 330 11.31 4.45 -25.59
CA GLN A 330 10.75 3.53 -24.59
C GLN A 330 11.68 2.33 -24.37
N TYR A 331 12.11 2.14 -23.12
CA TYR A 331 13.00 1.04 -22.74
C TYR A 331 12.43 -0.35 -23.10
N GLY A 332 11.17 -0.62 -22.76
CA GLY A 332 10.52 -1.89 -23.10
C GLY A 332 10.92 -3.08 -22.20
N PRO A 333 10.49 -4.31 -22.55
CA PRO A 333 10.71 -5.50 -21.74
C PRO A 333 12.19 -5.87 -21.60
N VAL A 334 12.55 -6.38 -20.41
CA VAL A 334 13.90 -6.81 -20.06
C VAL A 334 13.95 -8.33 -20.03
N THR A 335 14.93 -8.93 -20.70
CA THR A 335 15.16 -10.38 -20.62
C THR A 335 15.67 -10.76 -19.23
N GLU A 336 14.96 -11.68 -18.58
CA GLU A 336 15.27 -12.14 -17.22
C GLU A 336 16.56 -12.97 -17.17
N ASN A 337 16.74 -13.91 -18.10
CA ASN A 337 17.94 -14.74 -18.16
C ASN A 337 19.09 -13.97 -18.83
N ARG A 338 20.13 -13.67 -18.04
CA ARG A 338 21.34 -12.99 -18.50
C ARG A 338 22.10 -13.77 -19.58
N GLU A 339 21.99 -15.10 -19.61
CA GLU A 339 22.66 -15.95 -20.59
C GLU A 339 22.08 -15.79 -22.00
N ASN A 340 20.83 -15.34 -22.11
CA ASN A 340 20.14 -15.11 -23.38
C ASN A 340 20.30 -13.68 -23.90
N LEU A 341 21.00 -12.80 -23.15
CA LEU A 341 21.21 -11.42 -23.56
C LEU A 341 22.30 -11.32 -24.61
N ILE A 342 21.97 -10.75 -25.77
CA ILE A 342 22.96 -10.34 -26.77
C ILE A 342 23.83 -9.21 -26.20
N CYS A 343 23.22 -8.30 -25.43
CA CYS A 343 23.89 -7.19 -24.78
C CYS A 343 23.26 -6.92 -23.40
N TYR A 344 24.07 -6.89 -22.35
CA TYR A 344 23.61 -6.86 -20.95
C TYR A 344 22.60 -5.75 -20.64
N TRP A 345 22.80 -4.56 -21.20
CA TRP A 345 21.98 -3.38 -20.92
C TRP A 345 20.85 -3.15 -21.93
N CYS A 346 20.86 -3.86 -23.06
CA CYS A 346 19.92 -3.61 -24.15
C CYS A 346 18.61 -4.37 -23.88
N PRO A 347 17.47 -3.68 -23.82
CA PRO A 347 16.16 -4.33 -23.67
C PRO A 347 15.69 -4.91 -25.01
N GLU A 348 14.70 -5.80 -24.95
CA GLU A 348 14.22 -6.55 -26.12
C GLU A 348 13.69 -5.64 -27.25
N SER A 349 13.17 -4.46 -26.91
CA SER A 349 12.70 -3.47 -27.88
C SER A 349 13.81 -2.87 -28.74
N HIS A 350 15.07 -2.92 -28.29
CA HIS A 350 16.22 -2.30 -28.95
C HIS A 350 17.24 -3.33 -29.46
N GLU A 351 16.99 -4.63 -29.29
CA GLU A 351 17.90 -5.70 -29.76
C GLU A 351 18.25 -5.57 -31.24
N GLN A 352 17.31 -5.11 -32.07
CA GLN A 352 17.52 -4.93 -33.51
C GLN A 352 18.64 -3.93 -33.84
N LEU A 353 18.92 -2.97 -32.96
CA LEU A 353 20.03 -2.02 -33.11
C LEU A 353 21.42 -2.64 -32.85
N LEU A 354 21.48 -3.89 -32.42
CA LEU A 354 22.73 -4.64 -32.26
C LEU A 354 23.14 -5.38 -33.55
N ASP A 355 22.27 -5.37 -34.57
CA ASP A 355 22.55 -5.94 -35.88
C ASP A 355 23.12 -4.86 -36.81
N ASP A 356 24.40 -4.98 -37.17
CA ASP A 356 25.11 -3.99 -37.98
C ASP A 356 24.43 -3.77 -39.35
N GLY A 357 23.93 -4.84 -39.98
CA GLY A 357 23.28 -4.75 -41.28
C GLY A 357 21.97 -3.96 -41.24
N PHE A 358 21.17 -4.15 -40.19
CA PHE A 358 19.99 -3.33 -39.95
C PHE A 358 20.34 -1.87 -39.68
N VAL A 359 21.38 -1.61 -38.89
CA VAL A 359 21.81 -0.25 -38.56
C VAL A 359 22.29 0.49 -39.80
N ASP A 360 23.07 -0.15 -40.66
CA ASP A 360 23.53 0.41 -41.94
C ASP A 360 22.33 0.80 -42.83
N GLU A 361 21.34 -0.08 -42.96
CA GLU A 361 20.12 0.20 -43.72
C GLU A 361 19.31 1.34 -43.09
N LEU A 362 19.19 1.37 -41.77
CA LEU A 362 18.49 2.45 -41.06
C LEU A 362 19.16 3.81 -41.29
N ILE A 363 20.49 3.88 -41.17
CA ILE A 363 21.26 5.10 -41.42
C ILE A 363 21.04 5.56 -42.86
N LEU A 364 21.17 4.65 -43.84
CA LEU A 364 20.96 4.95 -45.25
C LEU A 364 19.57 5.57 -45.50
N ARG A 365 18.50 4.99 -44.95
CA ARG A 365 17.14 5.50 -45.14
C ARG A 365 16.90 6.83 -44.44
N VAL A 366 17.48 7.03 -43.26
CA VAL A 366 17.44 8.33 -42.56
C VAL A 366 18.15 9.40 -43.38
N ASP A 367 19.35 9.12 -43.89
CA ASP A 367 20.12 10.08 -44.70
C ASP A 367 19.39 10.44 -46.00
N LEU A 368 18.77 9.46 -46.67
CA LEU A 368 17.93 9.72 -47.85
C LEU A 368 16.79 10.68 -47.52
N ARG A 369 16.07 10.46 -46.41
CA ARG A 369 14.99 11.34 -45.97
C ARG A 369 15.44 12.74 -45.57
N LEU A 370 16.57 12.85 -44.87
CA LEU A 370 17.14 14.15 -44.52
C LEU A 370 17.53 14.95 -45.77
N ASN A 371 18.12 14.29 -46.76
CA ASN A 371 18.45 14.93 -48.05
C ASN A 371 17.19 15.37 -48.82
N GLU A 372 16.13 14.56 -48.84
CA GLU A 372 14.83 14.93 -49.42
C GLU A 372 14.23 16.18 -48.73
N CYS A 373 14.23 16.20 -47.40
CA CYS A 373 13.76 17.36 -46.63
C CYS A 373 14.60 18.61 -46.89
N GLN A 374 15.93 18.48 -47.00
CA GLN A 374 16.82 19.60 -47.33
C GLN A 374 16.48 20.23 -48.69
N CYS A 375 16.04 19.42 -49.66
CA CYS A 375 15.69 19.90 -50.99
C CYS A 375 14.28 20.49 -51.08
N ASN A 376 13.49 20.42 -50.00
CA ASN A 376 12.06 20.69 -50.02
C ASN A 376 11.67 21.74 -48.97
N TRP A 377 11.50 22.98 -49.43
CA TRP A 377 11.23 24.21 -48.66
C TRP A 377 9.96 24.19 -47.78
N GLN A 378 9.08 23.20 -47.94
CA GLN A 378 7.92 23.01 -47.06
C GLN A 378 8.28 22.42 -45.68
N HIS A 379 9.51 21.94 -45.50
CA HIS A 379 10.03 21.41 -44.23
C HIS A 379 10.96 22.40 -43.50
N GLU A 380 11.08 23.65 -43.96
CA GLU A 380 11.72 24.71 -43.17
C GLU A 380 10.86 24.99 -41.92
N LEU A 381 11.39 24.59 -40.77
CA LEU A 381 10.88 24.81 -39.41
C LEU A 381 10.03 26.08 -39.27
N VAL A 382 8.72 25.89 -39.01
CA VAL A 382 7.87 26.86 -38.30
C VAL A 382 7.85 26.53 -36.82
#